data_AF-A0A9X9MG35-F1
#
_entry.id   AF-A0A9X9MG35-F1
#
_cell.length_a   1.000
_cell.length_b   1.000
_cell.length_c   1.000
_cell.angle_alpha   90.00
_cell.angle_beta   90.00
_cell.angle_gamma   90.00
#
_symmetry.space_group_name_H-M   'P 1'
#
loop_
_entity.id
_entity.type
_entity.pdbx_description
1 polymer ?
#
loop_
_entity_poly.entity_id
_entity_poly.type
_entity_poly.pdbx_seq_one_letter_code
_entity_poly.pdbx_strand_id
1 'polypeptide(L)'
;MDKFLQLAVYMREVFTAQPLHKFVHGFLLLDTKLQLWVLDRSGPYPTGFIDIDENPEVLIYVITAYMLMSDEELGIDISVRHQQGQTIITVTDANTQETRTLILEAEPLITQKAIVSRGTTCYRALDGTYVVKVSWRAVDRLSEVSILKQARDVRGVSQLICSRDDSKISELRKDLTITSEMKRDVHPDDSLMTTTVEPIEADPLIMAKSNEQSMSEKCKGRTEDSIGDDGDHRSKRIRVLDIARLA
;
A
#
# COMPACT_ATOMS: atom_id res chain seq x y z
N MET A 1 -20.96 -0.21 -18.58
CA MET A 1 -19.95 -0.40 -17.52
C MET A 1 -19.91 0.86 -16.68
N ASP A 2 -20.04 0.73 -15.37
CA ASP A 2 -19.90 1.85 -14.43
C ASP A 2 -18.55 2.56 -14.68
N LYS A 3 -18.56 3.90 -14.76
CA LYS A 3 -17.36 4.71 -15.03
C LYS A 3 -16.29 4.48 -13.96
N PHE A 4 -16.70 4.26 -12.72
CA PHE A 4 -15.80 3.87 -11.65
C PHE A 4 -15.17 2.50 -11.91
N LEU A 5 -15.95 1.49 -12.32
CA LEU A 5 -15.39 0.16 -12.65
C LEU A 5 -14.35 0.23 -13.76
N GLN A 6 -14.60 1.05 -14.79
CA GLN A 6 -13.62 1.27 -15.86
C GLN A 6 -12.33 1.91 -15.34
N LEU A 7 -12.44 2.94 -14.49
CA LEU A 7 -11.29 3.58 -13.85
C LEU A 7 -10.51 2.60 -12.97
N ALA A 8 -11.21 1.80 -12.16
CA ALA A 8 -10.61 0.79 -11.30
C ALA A 8 -9.86 -0.27 -12.11
N VAL A 9 -10.37 -0.67 -13.28
CA VAL A 9 -9.64 -1.55 -14.20
C VAL A 9 -8.33 -0.91 -14.64
N TYR A 10 -8.31 0.35 -15.07
CA TYR A 10 -7.08 1.02 -15.47
C TYR A 10 -6.08 1.16 -14.32
N MET A 11 -6.55 1.52 -13.13
CA MET A 11 -5.69 1.60 -11.95
C MET A 11 -5.13 0.23 -11.53
N ARG A 12 -5.89 -0.85 -11.72
CA ARG A 12 -5.38 -2.23 -11.54
C ARG A 12 -4.25 -2.55 -12.52
N GLU A 13 -4.36 -2.10 -13.77
CA GLU A 13 -3.28 -2.29 -14.74
C GLU A 13 -2.01 -1.53 -14.32
N VAL A 14 -2.14 -0.32 -13.74
CA VAL A 14 -0.99 0.40 -13.16
C VAL A 14 -0.35 -0.42 -12.03
N PHE A 15 -1.14 -0.91 -11.06
CA PHE A 15 -0.61 -1.81 -10.02
C PHE A 15 -0.05 -3.13 -10.54
N THR A 16 -0.45 -3.57 -11.74
CA THR A 16 0.07 -4.80 -12.33
C THR A 16 1.40 -4.53 -13.02
N ALA A 17 1.53 -3.41 -13.74
CA ALA A 17 2.76 -2.99 -14.38
C ALA A 17 3.81 -2.47 -13.38
N GLN A 18 3.35 -1.87 -12.29
CA GLN A 18 4.18 -1.27 -11.24
C GLN A 18 3.69 -1.78 -9.87
N PRO A 19 4.05 -3.01 -9.47
CA PRO A 19 3.46 -3.68 -8.31
C PRO A 19 3.81 -3.03 -6.97
N LEU A 20 4.88 -2.26 -6.91
CA LEU A 20 5.31 -1.54 -5.71
C LEU A 20 4.66 -0.16 -5.57
N HIS A 21 3.82 0.27 -6.51
CA HIS A 21 3.05 1.50 -6.37
C HIS A 21 2.22 1.45 -5.07
N LYS A 22 2.37 2.46 -4.20
CA LYS A 22 1.68 2.53 -2.91
C LYS A 22 0.20 2.93 -3.07
N PHE A 23 -0.08 3.84 -3.99
CA PHE A 23 -1.41 4.31 -4.36
C PHE A 23 -1.40 4.92 -5.77
N VAL A 24 -2.51 4.86 -6.49
CA VAL A 24 -2.64 5.37 -7.86
C VAL A 24 -3.65 6.51 -7.89
N HIS A 25 -3.29 7.60 -8.55
CA HIS A 25 -4.19 8.71 -8.87
C HIS A 25 -4.99 8.44 -10.15
N GLY A 26 -6.18 8.99 -10.21
CA GLY A 26 -6.93 9.09 -11.46
C GLY A 26 -8.11 10.02 -11.29
N PHE A 27 -8.85 10.25 -12.38
CA PHE A 27 -9.98 11.16 -12.35
C PHE A 27 -11.03 10.73 -13.38
N LEU A 28 -12.27 11.13 -13.12
CA LEU A 28 -13.39 11.07 -14.05
C LEU A 28 -13.72 12.50 -14.44
N LEU A 29 -13.74 12.76 -15.75
CA LEU A 29 -14.27 14.00 -16.31
C LEU A 29 -15.50 13.65 -17.13
N LEU A 30 -16.67 14.04 -16.64
CA LEU A 30 -17.97 13.76 -17.23
C LEU A 30 -18.66 15.09 -17.52
N ASP A 31 -18.63 15.51 -18.78
CA ASP A 31 -19.09 16.84 -19.18
C ASP A 31 -18.33 17.92 -18.39
N THR A 32 -19.01 18.69 -17.54
CA THR A 32 -18.39 19.72 -16.69
C THR A 32 -18.00 19.20 -15.30
N LYS A 33 -18.33 17.94 -14.99
CA LYS A 33 -18.10 17.37 -13.66
C LYS A 33 -16.77 16.62 -13.59
N LEU A 34 -15.84 17.14 -12.81
CA LEU A 34 -14.57 16.51 -12.48
C LEU A 34 -14.65 15.81 -11.12
N GLN A 35 -14.18 14.57 -11.05
CA GLN A 35 -14.03 13.85 -9.79
C GLN A 35 -12.66 13.19 -9.74
N LEU A 36 -11.88 13.48 -8.70
CA LEU A 36 -10.56 12.91 -8.51
C LEU A 36 -10.64 11.65 -7.65
N TRP A 37 -9.73 10.72 -7.86
CA TRP A 37 -9.68 9.43 -7.19
C TRP A 37 -8.25 9.09 -6.78
N VAL A 38 -8.13 8.51 -5.59
CA VAL A 38 -6.91 7.84 -5.14
C VAL A 38 -7.29 6.41 -4.77
N LEU A 39 -6.64 5.42 -5.37
CA LEU A 39 -6.79 4.02 -4.98
C LEU A 39 -5.50 3.56 -4.31
N ASP A 40 -5.60 3.03 -3.11
CA ASP A 40 -4.50 2.33 -2.45
C ASP A 40 -4.87 0.87 -2.20
N ARG A 41 -4.00 0.12 -1.50
CA ARG A 41 -4.25 -1.31 -1.24
C ARG A 41 -5.37 -1.59 -0.23
N SER A 42 -5.92 -0.55 0.38
CA SER A 42 -7.14 -0.59 1.20
C SER A 42 -8.36 -0.02 0.47
N GLY A 43 -8.27 0.30 -0.83
CA GLY A 43 -9.43 0.63 -1.67
C GLY A 43 -9.46 2.02 -2.28
N PRO A 44 -10.61 2.39 -2.87
CA PRO A 44 -10.78 3.66 -3.56
C PRO A 44 -11.23 4.81 -2.65
N TYR A 45 -10.78 6.01 -2.97
CA TYR A 45 -11.13 7.27 -2.29
C TYR A 45 -11.43 8.35 -3.33
N PRO A 46 -12.72 8.65 -3.61
CA PRO A 46 -13.10 9.74 -4.52
C PRO A 46 -13.11 11.09 -3.83
N THR A 47 -12.93 12.19 -4.55
CA THR A 47 -13.40 13.50 -4.09
C THR A 47 -14.90 13.66 -4.33
N GLY A 48 -15.48 14.76 -3.87
CA GLY A 48 -16.73 15.27 -4.44
C GLY A 48 -16.59 15.58 -5.93
N PHE A 49 -17.72 15.76 -6.61
CA PHE A 49 -17.72 16.32 -7.96
C PHE A 49 -17.46 17.82 -7.90
N ILE A 50 -16.61 18.30 -8.80
CA ILE A 50 -16.25 19.69 -8.98
C ILE A 50 -16.84 20.13 -10.32
N ASP A 51 -17.57 21.23 -10.36
CA ASP A 51 -18.04 21.81 -11.62
C ASP A 51 -16.97 22.72 -12.22
N ILE A 52 -16.42 22.31 -13.36
CA ILE A 52 -15.38 23.08 -14.05
C ILE A 52 -15.96 24.21 -14.90
N ASP A 53 -17.28 24.26 -15.13
CA ASP A 53 -17.88 25.43 -15.78
C ASP A 53 -17.93 26.62 -14.83
N GLU A 54 -18.15 26.36 -13.54
CA GLU A 54 -18.13 27.37 -12.48
C GLU A 54 -16.69 27.81 -12.17
N ASN A 55 -15.73 26.89 -12.25
CA ASN A 55 -14.33 27.13 -11.87
C ASN A 55 -13.35 26.44 -12.86
N PRO A 56 -13.21 26.93 -14.11
CA PRO A 56 -12.41 26.28 -15.16
C PRO A 56 -10.91 26.18 -14.83
N GLU A 57 -10.39 27.09 -14.02
CA GLU A 57 -9.02 27.08 -13.52
C GLU A 57 -8.70 25.82 -12.71
N VAL A 58 -9.70 25.17 -12.09
CA VAL A 58 -9.48 23.95 -11.31
C VAL A 58 -8.90 22.85 -12.18
N LEU A 59 -9.37 22.69 -13.42
CA LEU A 59 -8.83 21.68 -14.32
C LEU A 59 -7.34 21.94 -14.62
N ILE A 60 -6.99 23.21 -14.87
CA ILE A 60 -5.60 23.63 -15.11
C ILE A 60 -4.76 23.35 -13.86
N TYR A 61 -5.26 23.66 -12.67
CA TYR A 61 -4.56 23.40 -11.41
C TYR A 61 -4.34 21.91 -11.16
N VAL A 62 -5.35 21.07 -11.39
CA VAL A 62 -5.25 19.61 -11.22
C VAL A 62 -4.17 19.04 -12.14
N ILE A 63 -4.22 19.36 -13.43
CA ILE A 63 -3.22 18.90 -14.40
C ILE A 63 -1.82 19.38 -14.01
N THR A 64 -1.69 20.69 -13.73
CA THR A 64 -0.42 21.30 -13.31
C THR A 64 0.14 20.63 -12.07
N ALA A 65 -0.70 20.33 -11.09
CA ALA A 65 -0.26 19.69 -9.87
C ALA A 65 0.24 18.27 -10.12
N TYR A 66 -0.45 17.45 -10.92
CA TYR A 66 0.07 16.13 -11.29
C TYR A 66 1.41 16.20 -12.02
N MET A 67 1.60 17.18 -12.90
CA MET A 67 2.87 17.39 -13.59
C MET A 67 4.02 17.82 -12.65
N LEU A 68 3.69 18.45 -11.53
CA LEU A 68 4.66 18.96 -10.56
C LEU A 68 4.88 18.04 -9.35
N MET A 69 4.10 16.97 -9.21
CA MET A 69 4.26 15.98 -8.14
C MET A 69 5.55 15.19 -8.33
N SER A 70 6.22 14.89 -7.22
CA SER A 70 7.34 13.94 -7.22
C SER A 70 6.86 12.51 -7.47
N ASP A 71 7.79 11.60 -7.77
CA ASP A 71 7.51 10.16 -7.87
C ASP A 71 6.80 9.62 -6.62
N GLU A 72 7.27 10.02 -5.43
CA GLU A 72 6.65 9.66 -4.15
C GLU A 72 5.24 10.23 -4.01
N GLU A 73 5.02 11.50 -4.39
CA GLU A 73 3.70 12.12 -4.39
C GLU A 73 2.74 11.44 -5.39
N LEU A 74 3.26 10.91 -6.49
CA LEU A 74 2.50 10.10 -7.44
C LEU A 74 2.26 8.67 -6.94
N GLY A 75 2.92 8.25 -5.87
CA GLY A 75 2.75 6.97 -5.18
C GLY A 75 3.83 5.92 -5.48
N ILE A 76 4.87 6.26 -6.22
CA ILE A 76 5.99 5.37 -6.51
C ILE A 76 6.76 5.09 -5.22
N ASP A 77 7.09 3.82 -4.98
CA ASP A 77 7.91 3.41 -3.84
C ASP A 77 9.39 3.67 -4.12
N ILE A 78 9.93 4.71 -3.49
CA ILE A 78 11.33 5.13 -3.62
C ILE A 78 12.33 4.23 -2.85
N SER A 79 11.85 3.26 -2.06
CA SER A 79 12.71 2.28 -1.39
C SER A 79 13.33 1.30 -2.38
N VAL A 80 12.69 1.11 -3.53
CA VAL A 80 13.18 0.31 -4.66
C VAL A 80 13.55 1.26 -5.80
N ARG A 81 14.83 1.26 -6.16
CA ARG A 81 15.39 2.17 -7.17
C ARG A 81 15.50 1.46 -8.50
N HIS A 82 15.09 2.13 -9.56
CA HIS A 82 15.34 1.69 -10.93
C HIS A 82 16.50 2.50 -11.51
N GLN A 83 17.68 1.89 -11.66
CA GLN A 83 18.89 2.56 -12.17
C GLN A 83 19.52 1.72 -13.27
N GLN A 84 19.82 2.33 -14.43
CA GLN A 84 20.49 1.67 -15.56
C GLN A 84 19.80 0.35 -16.00
N GLY A 85 18.47 0.27 -15.90
CA GLY A 85 17.70 -0.94 -16.21
C GLY A 85 17.71 -2.01 -15.11
N GLN A 86 18.32 -1.73 -13.95
CA GLN A 86 18.34 -2.62 -12.80
C GLN A 86 17.38 -2.14 -11.72
N THR A 87 16.72 -3.08 -11.05
CA THR A 87 15.91 -2.85 -9.86
C THR A 87 16.77 -3.13 -8.64
N ILE A 88 16.96 -2.13 -7.78
CA ILE A 88 17.91 -2.16 -6.67
C ILE A 88 17.17 -1.85 -5.38
N ILE A 89 17.44 -2.63 -4.34
CA ILE A 89 16.95 -2.34 -2.98
C ILE A 89 18.11 -2.35 -2.00
N THR A 90 18.09 -1.41 -1.06
CA THR A 90 19.06 -1.34 0.03
C THR A 90 18.39 -1.76 1.33
N VAL A 91 18.95 -2.79 1.96
CA VAL A 91 18.43 -3.39 3.19
C VAL A 91 19.50 -3.40 4.28
N THR A 92 19.08 -3.38 5.54
CA THR A 92 19.98 -3.51 6.69
C THR A 92 19.80 -4.90 7.29
N ASP A 93 20.90 -5.67 7.38
CA ASP A 93 20.86 -7.01 7.97
C ASP A 93 20.46 -6.94 9.44
N ALA A 94 19.48 -7.75 9.84
CA ALA A 94 18.95 -7.72 11.20
C ALA A 94 19.95 -8.20 12.26
N ASN A 95 20.92 -9.04 11.87
CA ASN A 95 21.94 -9.60 12.76
C ASN A 95 23.21 -8.75 12.76
N THR A 96 23.73 -8.38 11.58
CA THR A 96 25.04 -7.69 11.48
C THR A 96 24.91 -6.17 11.54
N GLN A 97 23.71 -5.62 11.35
CA GLN A 97 23.48 -4.17 11.19
C GLN A 97 24.19 -3.56 9.97
N GLU A 98 24.75 -4.39 9.09
CA GLU A 98 25.41 -3.92 7.88
C GLU A 98 24.38 -3.63 6.79
N THR A 99 24.63 -2.56 6.05
CA THR A 99 23.85 -2.23 4.86
C THR A 99 24.26 -3.12 3.70
N ARG A 100 23.28 -3.74 3.06
CA ARG A 100 23.45 -4.57 1.86
C ARG A 100 22.60 -4.02 0.72
N THR A 101 23.16 -4.03 -0.47
CA THR A 101 22.45 -3.66 -1.70
C THR A 101 22.19 -4.92 -2.51
N LEU A 102 20.93 -5.16 -2.82
CA LEU A 102 20.50 -6.29 -3.64
C LEU A 102 20.08 -5.78 -5.01
N ILE A 103 20.58 -6.46 -6.05
CA ILE A 103 20.07 -6.31 -7.42
C ILE A 103 18.98 -7.37 -7.58
N LEU A 104 17.79 -6.94 -7.95
CA LEU A 104 16.61 -7.79 -8.13
C LEU A 104 16.46 -8.17 -9.61
N GLU A 105 15.86 -9.33 -9.85
CA GLU A 105 15.36 -9.67 -11.18
C GLU A 105 14.35 -8.61 -11.65
N ALA A 106 14.33 -8.34 -12.96
CA ALA A 106 13.46 -7.30 -13.53
C ALA A 106 11.98 -7.62 -13.28
N GLU A 107 11.59 -8.88 -13.48
CA GLU A 107 10.24 -9.36 -13.24
C GLU A 107 10.12 -9.99 -11.83
N PRO A 108 9.05 -9.67 -11.09
CA PRO A 108 8.78 -10.30 -9.81
C PRO A 108 8.45 -11.79 -9.96
N LEU A 109 8.89 -12.59 -8.99
CA LEU A 109 8.53 -14.01 -8.85
C LEU A 109 7.04 -14.20 -8.55
N ILE A 110 6.47 -13.30 -7.73
CA ILE A 110 5.07 -13.32 -7.32
C ILE A 110 4.54 -11.89 -7.35
N THR A 111 3.33 -11.71 -7.89
CA THR A 111 2.61 -10.44 -7.86
C THR A 111 1.12 -10.66 -7.62
N GLN A 112 0.59 -10.05 -6.56
CA GLN A 112 -0.84 -10.00 -6.31
C GLN A 112 -1.49 -8.87 -7.12
N LYS A 113 -2.37 -9.25 -8.07
CA LYS A 113 -3.03 -8.31 -9.00
C LYS A 113 -4.29 -7.65 -8.44
N ALA A 114 -4.80 -8.10 -7.29
CA ALA A 114 -5.97 -7.49 -6.66
C ALA A 114 -5.63 -6.11 -6.07
N ILE A 115 -6.49 -5.11 -6.31
CA ILE A 115 -6.34 -3.75 -5.77
C ILE A 115 -6.42 -3.79 -4.24
N VAL A 116 -7.58 -4.18 -3.70
CA VAL A 116 -7.81 -4.33 -2.26
C VAL A 116 -7.26 -5.67 -1.80
N SER A 117 -6.02 -5.67 -1.33
CA SER A 117 -5.34 -6.89 -0.90
C SER A 117 -4.07 -6.57 -0.11
N ARG A 118 -3.33 -7.61 0.27
CA ARG A 118 -1.96 -7.45 0.80
C ARG A 118 -0.97 -6.91 -0.24
N GLY A 119 -1.33 -6.85 -1.52
CA GLY A 119 -0.43 -6.39 -2.60
C GLY A 119 0.90 -7.12 -2.62
N THR A 120 0.92 -8.40 -2.20
CA THR A 120 2.17 -9.14 -2.01
C THR A 120 2.94 -9.23 -3.32
N THR A 121 4.18 -8.75 -3.28
CA THR A 121 5.11 -8.79 -4.39
C THR A 121 6.42 -9.38 -3.90
N CYS A 122 6.91 -10.41 -4.58
CA CYS A 122 8.18 -11.05 -4.25
C CYS A 122 9.13 -10.92 -5.43
N TYR A 123 10.33 -10.45 -5.15
CA TYR A 123 11.44 -10.43 -6.10
C TYR A 123 12.50 -11.41 -5.68
N ARG A 124 13.10 -12.09 -6.64
CA ARG A 124 14.32 -12.87 -6.43
C ARG A 124 15.52 -11.96 -6.66
N ALA A 125 16.51 -12.06 -5.79
CA ALA A 125 17.81 -11.41 -6.03
C ALA A 125 18.45 -12.05 -7.27
N LEU A 126 19.15 -11.25 -8.08
CA LEU A 126 19.73 -11.69 -9.36
C LEU A 126 20.75 -12.83 -9.18
N ASP A 127 21.43 -12.87 -8.03
CA ASP A 127 22.35 -13.95 -7.67
C ASP A 127 21.65 -15.23 -7.16
N GLY A 128 20.32 -15.22 -7.05
CA GLY A 128 19.49 -16.33 -6.59
C GLY A 128 19.52 -16.59 -5.08
N THR A 129 20.23 -15.77 -4.30
CA THR A 129 20.49 -16.05 -2.87
C THR A 129 19.36 -15.60 -1.95
N TYR A 130 18.60 -14.57 -2.34
CA TYR A 130 17.56 -13.96 -1.50
C TYR A 130 16.24 -13.81 -2.24
N VAL A 131 15.17 -13.75 -1.44
CA VAL A 131 13.85 -13.30 -1.87
C VAL A 131 13.47 -12.06 -1.07
N VAL A 132 13.16 -10.97 -1.77
CA VAL A 132 12.63 -9.75 -1.18
C VAL A 132 11.12 -9.78 -1.31
N LYS A 133 10.43 -9.70 -0.18
CA LYS A 133 8.97 -9.68 -0.13
C LYS A 133 8.49 -8.32 0.38
N VAL A 134 7.63 -7.69 -0.41
CA VAL A 134 6.92 -6.46 -0.05
C VAL A 134 5.44 -6.79 0.07
N SER A 135 4.81 -6.37 1.16
CA SER A 135 3.38 -6.60 1.37
C SER A 135 2.77 -5.64 2.38
N TRP A 136 1.50 -5.32 2.16
CA TRP A 136 0.63 -4.64 3.10
C TRP A 136 0.11 -5.61 4.15
N ARG A 137 0.00 -5.13 5.38
CA ARG A 137 -0.49 -5.88 6.54
C ARG A 137 -1.52 -5.04 7.27
N ALA A 138 -2.65 -5.64 7.61
CA ALA A 138 -3.62 -5.02 8.50
C ALA A 138 -3.00 -4.85 9.91
N VAL A 139 -3.26 -3.71 10.55
CA VAL A 139 -2.56 -3.28 11.77
C VAL A 139 -2.74 -4.27 12.93
N ASP A 140 -3.89 -4.94 12.99
CA ASP A 140 -4.28 -5.94 13.98
C ASP A 140 -3.69 -7.33 13.74
N ARG A 141 -3.03 -7.57 12.60
CA ARG A 141 -2.44 -8.87 12.25
C ARG A 141 -1.03 -9.00 12.79
N LEU A 142 -0.72 -10.19 13.32
CA LEU A 142 0.63 -10.57 13.72
C LEU A 142 1.61 -10.36 12.55
N SER A 143 2.75 -9.74 12.83
CA SER A 143 3.77 -9.49 11.80
C SER A 143 4.39 -10.81 11.34
N GLU A 144 4.51 -11.00 10.03
CA GLU A 144 5.26 -12.10 9.46
C GLU A 144 6.72 -12.12 9.95
N VAL A 145 7.29 -10.94 10.20
CA VAL A 145 8.62 -10.78 10.83
C VAL A 145 8.67 -11.48 12.19
N SER A 146 7.64 -11.31 13.02
CA SER A 146 7.58 -11.94 14.34
C SER A 146 7.45 -13.45 14.26
N ILE A 147 6.76 -13.96 13.23
CA ILE A 147 6.61 -15.40 12.98
C ILE A 147 7.94 -15.98 12.51
N LEU A 148 8.61 -15.36 11.54
CA LEU A 148 9.89 -15.82 11.00
C LEU A 148 11.02 -15.77 12.04
N LYS A 149 10.98 -14.80 12.97
CA LYS A 149 11.91 -14.76 14.11
C LYS A 149 11.73 -15.95 15.07
N GLN A 150 10.49 -16.37 15.32
CA GLN A 150 10.20 -17.52 16.18
C GLN A 150 10.52 -18.84 15.50
N ALA A 151 10.35 -18.92 14.17
CA ALA A 151 10.67 -20.10 13.37
C ALA A 151 12.14 -20.14 12.93
N ARG A 152 13.02 -19.38 13.57
CA ARG A 152 14.47 -19.46 13.34
C ARG A 152 14.93 -20.90 13.61
N ASP A 153 15.76 -21.43 12.72
CA ASP A 153 16.32 -22.79 12.79
C ASP A 153 15.32 -23.95 12.57
N VAL A 154 14.09 -23.65 12.14
CA VAL A 154 13.14 -24.69 11.69
C VAL A 154 13.49 -25.11 10.26
N ARG A 155 13.81 -26.39 10.08
CA ARG A 155 14.13 -26.96 8.75
C ARG A 155 12.96 -26.71 7.77
N GLY A 156 13.28 -26.12 6.62
CA GLY A 156 12.31 -25.87 5.55
C GLY A 156 11.56 -24.54 5.65
N VAL A 157 11.77 -23.76 6.73
CA VAL A 157 11.22 -22.40 6.85
C VAL A 157 12.26 -21.39 6.37
N SER A 158 11.82 -20.38 5.63
CA SER A 158 12.69 -19.28 5.18
C SER A 158 13.29 -18.52 6.37
N GLN A 159 14.58 -18.24 6.31
CA GLN A 159 15.25 -17.44 7.34
C GLN A 159 15.06 -15.95 7.07
N LEU A 160 14.64 -15.21 8.10
CA LEU A 160 14.57 -13.75 8.03
C LEU A 160 15.99 -13.16 8.07
N ILE A 161 16.36 -12.43 7.01
CA ILE A 161 17.64 -11.71 6.92
C ILE A 161 17.48 -10.25 7.35
N CYS A 162 16.47 -9.57 6.81
CA CYS A 162 16.18 -8.17 7.07
C CYS A 162 14.67 -7.92 7.05
N SER A 163 14.22 -6.90 7.78
CA SER A 163 12.83 -6.43 7.73
C SER A 163 12.76 -4.95 8.04
N ARG A 164 11.86 -4.24 7.36
CA ARG A 164 11.55 -2.84 7.62
C ARG A 164 10.05 -2.63 7.41
N ASP A 165 9.41 -1.93 8.34
CA ASP A 165 8.09 -1.34 8.10
C ASP A 165 8.31 0.02 7.41
N ASP A 166 7.56 0.28 6.33
CA ASP A 166 7.79 1.45 5.47
C ASP A 166 6.78 2.57 5.75
N SER A 167 5.51 2.41 5.35
CA SER A 167 4.49 3.43 5.50
C SER A 167 3.17 2.84 5.99
N LYS A 168 2.38 3.62 6.74
CA LYS A 168 0.99 3.25 7.05
C LYS A 168 0.01 3.90 6.08
N ILE A 169 -1.04 3.19 5.73
CA ILE A 169 -2.13 3.74 4.91
C ILE A 169 -2.75 4.97 5.58
N SER A 170 -2.87 4.99 6.91
CA SER A 170 -3.32 6.18 7.65
C SER A 170 -2.42 7.39 7.43
N GLU A 171 -1.10 7.20 7.32
CA GLU A 171 -0.15 8.28 7.03
C GLU A 171 -0.25 8.71 5.57
N LEU A 172 -0.39 7.75 4.64
CA LEU A 172 -0.65 8.03 3.23
C LEU A 172 -1.99 8.73 3.00
N ARG A 173 -2.89 8.75 3.99
CA ARG A 173 -4.19 9.42 3.89
C ARG A 173 -4.38 10.59 4.84
N LYS A 174 -3.38 10.91 5.68
CA LYS A 174 -3.50 11.94 6.72
C LYS A 174 -3.95 13.30 6.17
N ASP A 175 -3.62 13.54 4.92
CA ASP A 175 -3.81 14.76 4.16
C ASP A 175 -5.02 14.71 3.21
N LEU A 176 -5.68 13.56 3.12
CA LEU A 176 -6.93 13.40 2.38
C LEU A 176 -8.10 13.73 3.31
N THR A 177 -8.95 14.67 2.91
CA THR A 177 -10.24 14.85 3.60
C THR A 177 -11.17 13.72 3.17
N ILE A 178 -11.33 12.72 4.04
CA ILE A 178 -12.29 11.62 3.83
C ILE A 178 -13.66 12.08 4.36
N THR A 179 -14.57 12.45 3.46
CA THR A 179 -15.95 12.77 3.84
C THR A 179 -16.74 11.50 4.17
N SER A 180 -17.85 11.62 4.91
CA SER A 180 -18.75 10.50 5.19
C SER A 180 -19.35 9.90 3.91
N GLU A 181 -19.52 10.70 2.86
CA GLU A 181 -19.99 10.27 1.54
C GLU A 181 -18.93 9.46 0.76
N MET A 182 -17.66 9.60 1.14
CA MET A 182 -16.53 8.83 0.60
C MET A 182 -16.40 7.45 1.26
N LYS A 183 -17.06 7.20 2.40
CA LYS A 183 -17.24 5.87 2.99
C LYS A 183 -18.38 5.09 2.32
N ARG A 184 -18.51 5.18 1.00
CA ARG A 184 -19.38 4.23 0.29
C ARG A 184 -18.70 2.87 0.38
N ASP A 185 -19.34 1.92 1.06
CA ASP A 185 -19.02 0.50 0.86
C ASP A 185 -19.25 0.21 -0.62
N VAL A 186 -18.16 0.11 -1.38
CA VAL A 186 -18.19 -0.34 -2.79
C VAL A 186 -18.13 -1.87 -2.85
N HIS A 187 -18.53 -2.54 -1.77
CA HIS A 187 -18.84 -3.95 -1.83
C HIS A 187 -20.07 -4.09 -2.74
N PRO A 188 -20.00 -4.84 -3.86
CA PRO A 188 -21.23 -5.27 -4.51
C PRO A 188 -22.07 -5.99 -3.45
N ASP A 189 -23.40 -5.86 -3.52
CA ASP A 189 -24.31 -6.61 -2.64
C ASP A 189 -23.86 -8.07 -2.66
N ASP A 190 -23.35 -8.55 -1.52
CA ASP A 190 -23.01 -9.95 -1.32
C ASP A 190 -24.35 -10.71 -1.26
N SER A 191 -24.96 -10.93 -2.44
CA SER A 191 -25.90 -12.02 -2.61
C SER A 191 -25.11 -13.28 -2.30
N LEU A 192 -25.24 -13.78 -1.07
CA LEU A 192 -24.70 -15.05 -0.61
C LEU A 192 -25.01 -16.12 -1.66
N MET A 193 -24.03 -16.42 -2.52
CA MET A 193 -24.06 -17.61 -3.35
C MET A 193 -23.62 -18.75 -2.45
N THR A 194 -24.53 -19.19 -1.59
CA THR A 194 -24.36 -20.39 -0.78
C THR A 194 -24.29 -21.56 -1.74
N THR A 195 -23.08 -22.01 -2.03
CA THR A 195 -22.90 -23.33 -2.64
C THR A 195 -23.10 -24.32 -1.50
N THR A 196 -24.22 -25.05 -1.53
CA THR A 196 -24.53 -26.10 -0.56
C THR A 196 -23.45 -27.18 -0.66
N VAL A 197 -22.58 -27.26 0.34
CA VAL A 197 -21.69 -28.41 0.52
C VAL A 197 -22.31 -29.25 1.62
N GLU A 198 -22.80 -30.45 1.28
CA GLU A 198 -23.30 -31.39 2.27
C GLU A 198 -22.14 -31.87 3.17
N PRO A 199 -22.30 -31.86 4.51
CA PRO A 199 -21.23 -32.31 5.41
C PRO A 199 -21.13 -33.83 5.42
N ILE A 200 -19.90 -34.34 5.39
CA ILE A 200 -19.59 -35.73 5.75
C ILE A 200 -19.35 -35.77 7.26
N GLU A 201 -20.13 -36.58 7.98
CA GLU A 201 -20.02 -36.77 9.43
C GLU A 201 -18.82 -37.65 9.83
N ALA A 202 -18.10 -37.24 10.88
CA ALA A 202 -17.61 -38.12 11.97
C ALA A 202 -16.95 -37.31 13.12
N ASP A 203 -17.70 -37.12 14.22
CA ASP A 203 -17.46 -37.46 15.65
C ASP A 203 -16.06 -37.38 16.35
N PRO A 204 -15.97 -37.27 17.70
CA PRO A 204 -15.68 -35.98 18.34
C PRO A 204 -14.49 -35.94 19.35
N LEU A 205 -14.02 -34.70 19.57
CA LEU A 205 -13.43 -34.10 20.80
C LEU A 205 -12.13 -34.64 21.41
N ILE A 206 -11.10 -33.78 21.45
CA ILE A 206 -10.27 -33.58 22.66
C ILE A 206 -10.02 -32.07 22.88
N MET A 207 -10.50 -31.58 24.02
CA MET A 207 -10.28 -30.25 24.59
C MET A 207 -8.87 -30.13 25.21
N ALA A 208 -8.17 -29.02 24.99
CA ALA A 208 -7.11 -28.57 25.88
C ALA A 208 -6.96 -27.04 25.92
N LYS A 209 -7.48 -26.51 27.03
CA LYS A 209 -7.32 -25.23 27.73
C LYS A 209 -6.24 -24.24 27.25
N SER A 210 -6.71 -23.02 27.06
CA SER A 210 -6.00 -21.75 27.17
C SER A 210 -5.35 -21.55 28.53
N ASN A 211 -4.12 -21.04 28.55
CA ASN A 211 -3.60 -20.30 29.70
C ASN A 211 -2.82 -19.08 29.19
N GLU A 212 -3.38 -17.90 29.46
CA GLU A 212 -2.75 -16.61 29.27
C GLU A 212 -1.80 -16.35 30.44
N GLN A 213 -0.56 -15.97 30.15
CA GLN A 213 0.29 -15.23 31.08
C GLN A 213 1.00 -14.11 30.34
N SER A 214 0.54 -12.90 30.65
CA SER A 214 1.14 -11.62 30.30
C SER A 214 2.46 -11.42 31.05
N MET A 215 3.53 -11.07 30.33
CA MET A 215 4.66 -10.33 30.90
C MET A 215 5.09 -9.26 29.91
N SER A 216 4.94 -8.01 30.34
CA SER A 216 5.35 -6.81 29.64
C SER A 216 6.84 -6.56 29.86
N GLU A 217 7.61 -6.32 28.80
CA GLU A 217 8.86 -5.58 28.90
C GLU A 217 8.97 -4.52 27.80
N LYS A 218 9.08 -3.28 28.27
CA LYS A 218 9.17 -2.03 27.54
C LYS A 218 10.65 -1.77 27.30
N CYS A 219 11.10 -1.63 26.05
CA CYS A 219 12.42 -1.07 25.77
C CYS A 219 12.27 0.27 25.03
N LYS A 220 12.76 1.31 25.72
CA LYS A 220 12.72 2.73 25.37
C LYS A 220 14.06 3.08 24.73
N GLY A 221 14.06 3.50 23.46
CA GLY A 221 15.24 4.00 22.74
C GLY A 221 15.03 5.45 22.35
N ARG A 222 15.99 6.32 22.72
CA ARG A 222 15.99 7.77 22.54
C ARG A 222 16.14 8.18 21.07
N THR A 223 15.46 9.27 20.73
CA THR A 223 15.67 10.08 19.52
C THR A 223 16.86 11.01 19.75
N GLU A 224 17.80 11.05 18.82
CA GLU A 224 18.75 12.16 18.66
C GLU A 224 18.34 12.96 17.43
N ASP A 225 18.23 14.27 17.64
CA ASP A 225 17.85 15.28 16.68
C ASP A 225 18.90 15.44 15.57
N SER A 226 18.42 15.66 14.34
CA SER A 226 19.20 16.35 13.32
C SER A 226 18.32 17.42 12.68
N ILE A 227 18.76 18.66 12.88
CA ILE A 227 18.16 19.90 12.39
C ILE A 227 18.33 19.96 10.86
N GLY A 228 17.22 20.21 10.14
CA GLY A 228 17.22 20.45 8.71
C GLY A 228 15.95 21.20 8.28
N ASP A 229 16.13 22.50 8.04
CA ASP A 229 15.36 23.45 7.22
C ASP A 229 13.82 23.35 7.16
N ASP A 230 13.17 24.28 7.87
CA ASP A 230 11.72 24.47 7.95
C ASP A 230 11.24 25.33 6.75
N GLY A 231 11.12 24.70 5.59
CA GLY A 231 10.30 25.20 4.49
C GLY A 231 8.89 24.59 4.61
N ASP A 232 7.84 25.37 4.36
CA ASP A 232 6.44 24.91 4.31
C ASP A 232 6.25 23.82 3.24
N HIS A 233 6.58 22.58 3.61
CA HIS A 233 6.52 21.37 2.79
C HIS A 233 5.12 20.77 2.85
N ARG A 234 4.09 21.61 2.71
CA ARG A 234 2.73 21.12 2.54
C ARG A 234 2.67 20.38 1.19
N SER A 235 2.51 19.05 1.26
CA SER A 235 2.47 18.16 0.09
C SER A 235 1.58 18.74 -1.01
N LYS A 236 2.05 18.73 -2.27
CA LYS A 236 1.30 19.27 -3.41
C LYS A 236 0.00 18.49 -3.65
N ARG A 237 -0.06 17.25 -3.17
CA ARG A 237 -1.29 16.45 -3.06
C ARG A 237 -2.38 17.13 -2.24
N ILE A 238 -1.99 17.81 -1.16
CA ILE A 238 -2.89 18.61 -0.34
C ILE A 238 -3.45 19.76 -1.17
N ARG A 239 -2.62 20.42 -1.98
CA ARG A 239 -3.06 21.57 -2.80
C ARG A 239 -4.11 21.17 -3.84
N VAL A 240 -4.00 19.99 -4.46
CA VAL A 240 -5.02 19.48 -5.39
C VAL A 240 -6.36 19.26 -4.70
N LEU A 241 -6.32 18.70 -3.49
CA LEU A 241 -7.53 18.35 -2.73
C LEU A 241 -8.10 19.52 -1.93
N ASP A 242 -7.31 20.55 -1.68
CA ASP A 242 -7.72 21.80 -1.03
C ASP A 242 -8.30 22.79 -2.06
N ILE A 243 -7.77 22.84 -3.28
CA ILE A 243 -8.34 23.66 -4.38
C ILE A 243 -9.73 23.13 -4.78
N ALA A 244 -9.92 21.80 -4.77
CA ALA A 244 -11.23 21.16 -4.92
C ALA A 244 -12.27 21.58 -3.85
N ARG A 245 -11.89 22.36 -2.82
CA ARG A 245 -12.78 22.88 -1.78
C ARG A 245 -13.10 24.37 -1.90
N LEU A 246 -12.35 25.10 -2.73
CA LEU A 246 -12.55 26.53 -2.96
C LEU A 246 -13.44 26.80 -4.18
N ALA A 247 -13.70 25.76 -4.96
CA ALA A 247 -14.65 25.68 -6.07
C ALA A 247 -15.96 25.06 -5.58
#